data_AF-A0A2S7K534-F1
#
_entry.id   AF-A0A2S7K534-F1
#
_cell.length_a   1.000
_cell.length_b   1.000
_cell.length_c   1.000
_cell.angle_alpha   90.00
_cell.angle_beta   90.00
_cell.angle_gamma   90.00
#
_symmetry.space_group_name_H-M   'P 1'
#
loop_
_entity.id
_entity.type
_entity.pdbx_description
1 polymer ?
#
loop_
_entity_poly.entity_id
_entity_poly.type
_entity_poly.pdbx_seq_one_letter_code
_entity_poly.pdbx_strand_id
1 'polypeptide(L)'
;MDLDDICDIEAVSRRTLEAMTERIRASRSEEHFIYREAELDQIWRIIGARAEEKRRDSQARRDLAALQKAVHQAHDLIGLNPQPIAAAGVLRQALASFDGEIDL
;
A
#
# COMPACT_ATOMS: atom_id res chain seq x y z
N MET A 1 -12.07 12.23 -5.25
CA MET A 1 -11.76 11.62 -3.96
C MET A 1 -10.82 12.57 -3.29
N ASP A 2 -11.30 13.20 -2.22
CA ASP A 2 -10.58 14.26 -1.53
C ASP A 2 -9.47 13.67 -0.65
N LEU A 3 -8.43 14.45 -0.33
CA LEU A 3 -7.39 14.02 0.59
C LEU A 3 -7.91 13.88 2.02
N ASP A 4 -8.94 14.66 2.35
CA ASP A 4 -9.66 14.66 3.63
C ASP A 4 -10.59 13.44 3.79
N ASP A 5 -10.85 12.70 2.72
CA ASP A 5 -11.62 11.46 2.79
C ASP A 5 -10.75 10.30 3.27
N ILE A 6 -11.28 9.44 4.13
CA ILE A 6 -10.77 8.08 4.35
C ILE A 6 -11.41 7.12 3.34
N CYS A 7 -10.60 6.29 2.71
CA CYS A 7 -11.06 5.25 1.79
C CYS A 7 -11.33 3.96 2.55
N ASP A 8 -12.54 3.42 2.42
CA ASP A 8 -12.79 2.04 2.81
C ASP A 8 -12.21 1.10 1.74
N ILE A 9 -11.17 0.36 2.11
CA ILE A 9 -10.43 -0.51 1.19
C ILE A 9 -10.86 -1.95 1.46
N GLU A 10 -11.72 -2.45 0.58
CA GLU A 10 -12.22 -3.83 0.61
C GLU A 10 -11.40 -4.79 -0.27
N ALA A 11 -10.78 -4.26 -1.32
CA ALA A 11 -10.00 -5.01 -2.30
C ALA A 11 -8.77 -4.21 -2.75
N VAL A 12 -7.68 -4.91 -3.08
CA VAL A 12 -6.41 -4.27 -3.46
C VAL A 12 -6.10 -4.60 -4.90
N SER A 13 -6.19 -3.59 -5.76
CA SER A 13 -5.75 -3.68 -7.15
C SER A 13 -4.48 -2.88 -7.43
N ARG A 14 -3.87 -3.10 -8.60
CA ARG A 14 -2.79 -2.21 -9.09
C ARG A 14 -3.23 -0.75 -9.04
N ARG A 15 -4.46 -0.50 -9.51
CA ARG A 15 -5.08 0.82 -9.52
C ARG A 15 -5.29 1.37 -8.11
N THR A 16 -5.66 0.52 -7.15
CA THR A 16 -5.79 0.91 -5.73
C THR A 16 -4.46 1.43 -5.20
N LEU A 17 -3.36 0.72 -5.48
CA LEU A 17 -2.02 1.10 -5.02
C LEU A 17 -1.46 2.33 -5.75
N GLU A 18 -1.75 2.49 -7.04
CA GLU A 18 -1.41 3.70 -7.80
C GLU A 18 -2.15 4.92 -7.24
N ALA A 19 -3.46 4.79 -6.98
CA ALA A 19 -4.25 5.84 -6.36
C ALA A 19 -3.73 6.18 -4.95
N MET A 20 -3.39 5.16 -4.15
CA MET A 20 -2.79 5.32 -2.83
C MET A 20 -1.46 6.08 -2.90
N THR A 21 -0.60 5.73 -3.88
CA THR A 21 0.69 6.39 -4.12
C THR A 21 0.52 7.88 -4.40
N GLU A 22 -0.43 8.25 -5.26
CA GLU A 22 -0.67 9.65 -5.59
C GLU A 22 -1.33 10.41 -4.41
N ARG A 23 -2.22 9.77 -3.65
CA ARG A 23 -2.80 10.35 -2.42
C ARG A 23 -1.75 10.65 -1.37
N ILE A 24 -0.86 9.68 -1.08
CA ILE A 24 0.26 9.86 -0.16
C ILE A 24 1.14 11.02 -0.62
N ARG A 25 1.49 11.07 -1.90
CA ARG A 25 2.35 12.13 -2.46
C ARG A 25 1.73 13.52 -2.29
N ALA A 26 0.41 13.62 -2.31
CA ALA A 26 -0.33 14.87 -2.19
C ALA A 26 -0.68 15.24 -0.73
N SER A 27 -0.50 14.33 0.23
CA SER A 27 -0.74 14.58 1.66
C SER A 27 0.19 15.64 2.24
N ARG A 28 -0.35 16.55 3.07
CA ARG A 28 0.37 17.72 3.59
C ARG A 28 0.03 18.06 5.05
N SER A 29 -1.05 17.53 5.59
CA SER A 29 -1.48 17.77 6.97
C SER A 29 -1.30 16.51 7.81
N GLU A 30 -1.21 16.70 9.12
CA GLU A 30 -1.18 15.61 10.11
C GLU A 30 -2.39 14.68 9.96
N GLU A 31 -3.58 15.25 9.79
CA GLU A 31 -4.81 14.51 9.57
C GLU A 31 -4.75 13.63 8.31
N HIS A 32 -4.22 14.15 7.19
CA HIS A 32 -4.00 13.31 6.01
C HIS A 32 -3.07 12.13 6.34
N PHE A 33 -1.99 12.36 7.08
CA PHE A 33 -1.04 11.31 7.41
C PHE A 33 -1.68 10.21 8.26
N ILE A 34 -2.50 10.57 9.25
CA ILE A 34 -3.28 9.61 10.05
C ILE A 34 -4.21 8.78 9.14
N TYR A 35 -4.90 9.41 8.19
CA TYR A 35 -5.77 8.70 7.24
C TYR A 35 -4.99 7.77 6.31
N ARG A 36 -3.85 8.23 5.77
CA ARG A 36 -3.01 7.39 4.90
C ARG A 36 -2.39 6.22 5.67
N GLU A 37 -2.02 6.40 6.94
CA GLU A 37 -1.52 5.33 7.79
C GLU A 37 -2.56 4.22 7.97
N ALA A 38 -3.80 4.57 8.34
CA ALA A 38 -4.89 3.62 8.48
C ALA A 38 -5.22 2.87 7.17
N GLU A 39 -5.23 3.58 6.04
CA GLU A 39 -5.42 2.96 4.71
C GLU A 39 -4.28 1.99 4.35
N LEU A 40 -3.03 2.34 4.65
CA LEU A 40 -1.88 1.47 4.41
C LEU A 40 -1.90 0.21 5.29
N ASP A 41 -2.31 0.33 6.56
CA ASP A 41 -2.50 -0.81 7.45
C ASP A 41 -3.56 -1.79 6.90
N GLN A 42 -4.67 -1.24 6.40
CA GLN A 42 -5.73 -2.04 5.79
C GLN A 42 -5.25 -2.75 4.50
N ILE A 43 -4.52 -2.05 3.63
CA ILE A 43 -3.91 -2.64 2.43
C ILE A 43 -2.94 -3.77 2.84
N TRP A 44 -2.09 -3.52 3.84
CA TRP A 44 -1.12 -4.50 4.35
C TRP A 44 -1.80 -5.78 4.82
N ARG A 45 -2.91 -5.64 5.57
CA ARG A 45 -3.73 -6.76 6.06
C ARG A 45 -4.32 -7.58 4.93
N ILE A 46 -4.88 -6.94 3.90
CA ILE A 46 -5.48 -7.63 2.74
C ILE A 46 -4.41 -8.41 1.97
N ILE A 47 -3.26 -7.79 1.66
CA ILE A 47 -2.19 -8.46 0.93
C ILE A 47 -1.67 -9.67 1.72
N GLY A 48 -1.52 -9.53 3.05
CA GLY A 48 -1.11 -10.63 3.93
C GLY A 48 -2.07 -11.81 3.90
N ALA A 49 -3.38 -11.56 3.97
CA ALA A 49 -4.39 -12.61 3.87
C ALA A 49 -4.30 -13.35 2.52
N ARG A 50 -4.10 -12.62 1.41
CA ARG A 50 -3.96 -13.23 0.09
C ARG A 50 -2.65 -13.99 -0.10
N ALA A 51 -1.56 -13.52 0.49
CA ALA A 51 -0.30 -14.27 0.48
C ALA A 51 -0.46 -15.64 1.16
N GLU A 52 -1.27 -15.72 2.21
CA GLU A 52 -1.60 -16.98 2.90
C GLU A 52 -2.53 -17.88 2.06
N GLU A 53 -3.52 -17.32 1.37
CA GLU A 53 -4.36 -18.07 0.42
C GLU A 53 -3.53 -18.69 -0.72
N LYS A 54 -2.55 -17.94 -1.22
CA LYS A 54 -1.62 -18.37 -2.28
C LYS A 54 -0.44 -19.20 -1.76
N ARG A 55 -0.46 -19.72 -0.53
CA ARG A 55 0.71 -20.40 0.08
C ARG A 55 1.31 -21.55 -0.73
N ARG A 56 0.53 -22.17 -1.62
CA ARG A 56 0.94 -23.29 -2.49
C ARG A 56 1.61 -22.83 -3.80
N ASP A 57 1.44 -21.56 -4.17
CA ASP A 57 2.11 -20.93 -5.30
C ASP A 57 3.29 -20.13 -4.77
N SER A 58 4.49 -20.68 -4.93
CA SER A 58 5.72 -20.09 -4.38
C SER A 58 6.10 -18.78 -5.06
N GLN A 59 5.68 -18.54 -6.31
CA GLN A 59 5.95 -17.28 -6.99
C GLN A 59 4.97 -16.22 -6.52
N ALA A 60 3.66 -16.48 -6.62
CA ALA A 60 2.63 -15.53 -6.20
C ALA A 60 2.78 -15.15 -4.72
N ARG A 61 3.10 -16.11 -3.84
CA ARG A 61 3.37 -15.83 -2.43
C ARG A 61 4.57 -14.91 -2.22
N ARG A 62 5.67 -15.10 -2.97
CA ARG A 62 6.86 -14.24 -2.87
C ARG A 62 6.57 -12.83 -3.33
N ASP A 63 5.83 -12.69 -4.43
CA ASP A 63 5.47 -11.38 -4.99
C ASP A 63 4.55 -10.62 -4.02
N LEU A 64 3.54 -11.30 -3.46
CA LEU A 64 2.65 -10.72 -2.45
C LEU A 64 3.39 -10.36 -1.16
N ALA A 65 4.32 -11.19 -0.69
CA ALA A 65 5.13 -10.88 0.49
C ALA A 65 6.05 -9.68 0.26
N ALA A 66 6.63 -9.54 -0.94
CA ALA A 66 7.44 -8.37 -1.30
C ALA A 66 6.58 -7.09 -1.34
N LEU A 67 5.38 -7.18 -1.92
CA LEU A 67 4.44 -6.07 -1.95
C LEU A 67 3.96 -5.68 -0.55
N GLN A 68 3.61 -6.66 0.29
CA GLN A 68 3.21 -6.44 1.68
C GLN A 68 4.32 -5.73 2.47
N LYS A 69 5.58 -6.13 2.27
CA LYS A 69 6.73 -5.46 2.90
C LYS A 69 6.85 -4.01 2.45
N ALA A 70 6.66 -3.72 1.17
CA ALA A 70 6.72 -2.34 0.66
C ALA A 70 5.59 -1.47 1.24
N VAL A 71 4.39 -2.01 1.39
CA VAL A 71 3.26 -1.29 2.02
C VAL A 71 3.56 -0.98 3.49
N HIS A 72 4.12 -1.94 4.23
CA HIS A 72 4.55 -1.71 5.63
C HIS A 72 5.64 -0.64 5.72
N GLN A 73 6.62 -0.65 4.82
CA GLN A 73 7.64 0.40 4.75
C GLN A 73 7.05 1.78 4.45
N ALA A 74 6.05 1.85 3.57
CA ALA A 74 5.34 3.10 3.30
C ALA A 74 4.54 3.57 4.53
N HIS A 75 3.93 2.65 5.28
CA HIS A 75 3.23 2.93 6.54
C HIS A 75 4.18 3.59 7.56
N ASP A 76 5.34 2.99 7.81
CA ASP A 76 6.32 3.51 8.78
C ASP A 76 6.82 4.92 8.40
N LEU A 77 6.98 5.17 7.10
CA LEU A 77 7.38 6.47 6.57
C LEU A 77 6.30 7.55 6.75
N ILE A 78 5.04 7.16 6.97
CA ILE A 78 3.93 8.09 7.23
C ILE A 78 3.70 8.29 8.72
N GLY A 79 3.75 7.24 9.55
CA GLY A 79 3.33 7.30 10.95
C GLY A 79 4.30 8.01 11.93
N LEU A 80 5.62 7.90 11.75
CA LEU A 80 6.60 8.42 12.73
C LEU A 80 7.06 9.86 12.47
N ASN A 81 7.61 10.09 11.28
CA ASN A 81 8.06 11.38 10.81
C ASN A 81 7.68 11.45 9.33
N PRO A 82 6.51 12.03 8.99
CA PRO A 82 5.89 11.88 7.70
C PRO A 82 6.81 12.28 6.54
N GLN A 83 7.14 11.29 5.71
CA GLN A 83 7.95 11.43 4.49
C GLN A 83 7.13 10.96 3.29
N PRO A 84 6.07 11.70 2.90
CA PRO A 84 5.12 11.27 1.87
C PRO A 84 5.78 10.98 0.52
N ILE A 85 6.79 11.76 0.14
CA ILE A 85 7.53 11.53 -1.12
C ILE A 85 8.31 10.21 -1.08
N ALA A 86 8.93 9.87 0.06
CA ALA A 86 9.65 8.61 0.21
C ALA A 86 8.68 7.42 0.24
N ALA A 87 7.58 7.53 0.99
CA ALA A 87 6.54 6.50 1.05
C ALA A 87 5.94 6.20 -0.33
N ALA A 88 5.58 7.24 -1.10
CA ALA A 88 5.11 7.09 -2.47
C ALA A 88 6.18 6.46 -3.39
N GLY A 89 7.46 6.80 -3.18
CA GLY A 89 8.58 6.21 -3.91
C GLY A 89 8.70 4.70 -3.70
N VAL A 90 8.56 4.24 -2.46
CA VAL A 90 8.58 2.82 -2.10
C VAL A 90 7.46 2.06 -2.82
N LEU A 91 6.22 2.57 -2.75
CA LEU A 91 5.08 1.93 -3.42
C LEU A 91 5.26 1.87 -4.94
N ARG A 92 5.74 2.97 -5.55
CA ARG A 92 6.00 3.01 -6.98
C ARG A 92 7.07 2.00 -7.41
N GLN A 93 8.14 1.85 -6.63
CA GLN A 93 9.19 0.87 -6.91
C GLN A 93 8.67 -0.57 -6.80
N ALA A 94 7.84 -0.85 -5.79
CA ALA A 94 7.21 -2.15 -5.62
C ALA A 94 6.29 -2.48 -6.80
N LEU A 95 5.46 -1.51 -7.23
CA LEU A 95 4.55 -1.68 -8.38
C LEU A 95 5.29 -1.91 -9.69
N ALA A 96 6.45 -1.29 -9.89
CA ALA A 96 7.27 -1.49 -11.07
C ALA A 96 7.94 -2.88 -11.11
N SER A 97 8.12 -3.51 -9.95
CA SER A 97 8.74 -4.83 -9.80
C SER A 97 7.72 -5.96 -9.61
N PHE A 98 6.43 -5.65 -9.60
CA PHE A 98 5.37 -6.62 -9.35
C PHE A 98 4.83 -7.16 -10.67
N ASP A 99 5.15 -8.42 -10.97
CA ASP A 99 4.74 -9.12 -12.20
C ASP A 99 3.49 -10.00 -12.01
N GLY A 100 2.90 -10.05 -10.82
CA GLY A 100 1.68 -10.82 -10.54
C GLY A 100 0.40 -10.11 -10.99
N GLU A 101 -0.72 -10.84 -11.01
CA GLU A 101 -2.06 -10.23 -11.04
C GLU A 101 -2.36 -9.60 -9.68
N ILE A 102 -2.52 -8.27 -9.67
CA ILE A 102 -3.06 -7.51 -8.53
C ILE A 102 -4.57 -7.37 -8.73
N ASP A 103 -5.29 -8.47 -8.97
CA ASP A 103 -6.74 -8.50 -8.75
C ASP A 103 -6.94 -9.35 -7.49
N LEU A 104 -6.74 -8.68 -6.35
CA LEU A 104 -6.89 -9.25 -5.00
C LEU A 104 -8.28 -8.89 -4.48
#